data_AF-A0A485D630-F1
#
_entry.id   AF-A0A485D630-F1
#
_cell.length_a   1.000
_cell.length_b   1.000
_cell.length_c   1.000
_cell.angle_alpha   90.00
_cell.angle_beta   90.00
_cell.angle_gamma   90.00
#
_symmetry.space_group_name_H-M   'P 1'
#
loop_
_entity.id
_entity.type
_entity.pdbx_description
1 polymer ?
#
loop_
_entity_poly.entity_id
_entity_poly.type
_entity_poly.pdbx_seq_one_letter_code
_entity_poly.pdbx_strand_id
1 'polypeptide(L)' 'MNSAARSGHQLRHRIKSMVGISTDISIVNCGSIPRSEGKACRVSDLRKIVANG' A
#
# COMPACT_ATOMS: atom_id res chain seq x y z
N MET A 1 -13.25 14.86 11.30
CA MET A 1 -12.52 13.91 10.43
C MET A 1 -11.94 12.81 11.29
N ASN A 2 -12.29 11.54 11.04
CA ASN A 2 -11.80 10.39 11.80
C ASN A 2 -10.26 10.25 11.68
N SER A 3 -9.58 9.83 12.75
CA SER A 3 -8.12 9.74 12.86
C SER A 3 -7.50 8.93 11.71
N ALA A 4 -8.16 7.85 11.28
CA ALA A 4 -7.71 7.01 10.16
C ALA A 4 -7.65 7.77 8.82
N ALA A 5 -8.64 8.64 8.56
CA ALA A 5 -8.70 9.43 7.33
C ALA A 5 -7.56 10.46 7.27
N ARG A 6 -7.17 11.04 8.43
CA ARG A 6 -6.01 11.93 8.52
C ARG A 6 -4.70 11.19 8.24
N SER A 7 -4.51 10.01 8.84
CA SER A 7 -3.30 9.20 8.62
C SER A 7 -3.13 8.79 7.15
N GLY A 8 -4.21 8.38 6.48
CA GLY A 8 -4.18 8.04 5.06
C GLY A 8 -3.79 9.23 4.17
N HIS A 9 -4.38 10.40 4.41
CA HIS A 9 -4.07 11.61 3.67
C HIS A 9 -2.59 12.04 3.83
N GLN A 10 -2.10 12.06 5.08
CA GLN A 10 -0.71 12.41 5.37
C GLN A 10 0.27 11.42 4.71
N LEU A 11 -0.04 10.12 4.74
CA LEU A 11 0.78 9.10 4.14
C LEU A 11 0.83 9.23 2.62
N ARG A 12 -0.31 9.47 1.96
CA ARG A 12 -0.37 9.73 0.51
C ARG A 12 0.53 10.90 0.12
N HIS A 13 0.43 12.03 0.83
CA HIS A 13 1.26 13.20 0.55
C HIS A 13 2.75 12.88 0.72
N ARG A 14 3.13 12.25 1.84
CA ARG A 14 4.52 11.91 2.12
C ARG A 14 5.10 10.93 1.10
N ILE A 15 4.36 9.91 0.69
CA ILE A 15 4.82 8.96 -0.35
C ILE A 15 5.01 9.69 -1.69
N LYS A 16 4.07 10.56 -2.08
CA LYS A 16 4.20 11.36 -3.29
C LYS A 16 5.45 12.23 -3.29
N SER A 17 5.75 12.90 -2.16
CA SER A 17 6.96 13.71 -2.03
C SER A 17 8.25 12.88 -2.08
N MET A 18 8.26 11.69 -1.48
CA MET A 18 9.45 10.83 -1.38
C MET A 18 9.74 10.04 -2.67
N VAL A 19 8.71 9.59 -3.38
CA VAL A 19 8.82 8.64 -4.51
C VAL A 19 8.39 9.26 -5.84
N GLY A 20 7.63 10.35 -5.83
CA GLY A 20 7.17 11.04 -7.03
C GLY A 20 5.89 10.46 -7.65
N ILE A 21 5.30 9.41 -7.09
CA ILE A 21 4.08 8.76 -7.60
C ILE A 21 2.90 8.95 -6.64
N SER A 22 1.70 9.10 -7.19
CA SER A 22 0.47 9.13 -6.41
C SER A 22 0.07 7.70 -6.05
N THR A 23 -0.40 7.47 -4.82
CA THR A 23 -0.72 6.13 -4.32
C THR A 23 -2.11 6.06 -3.73
N ASP A 24 -2.74 4.89 -3.86
CA ASP A 24 -3.94 4.55 -3.11
C ASP A 24 -3.56 3.94 -1.75
N ILE A 25 -4.30 4.28 -0.69
CA ILE A 25 -3.98 3.90 0.69
C ILE A 25 -5.23 3.34 1.35
N SER A 26 -5.18 2.06 1.73
CA SER A 26 -6.21 1.41 2.53
C SER A 26 -5.72 1.23 3.97
N ILE A 27 -6.44 1.81 4.93
CA ILE A 27 -6.17 1.63 6.36
C ILE A 27 -6.92 0.38 6.83
N VAL A 28 -6.18 -0.58 7.39
CA VAL A 28 -6.71 -1.86 7.84
C VAL A 28 -6.58 -2.01 9.36
N ASN A 29 -7.39 -2.90 9.93
CA ASN A 29 -7.33 -3.19 11.37
C ASN A 29 -5.99 -3.82 11.77
N CYS A 30 -5.57 -3.60 13.02
CA CYS A 30 -4.38 -4.24 13.57
C CYS A 30 -4.48 -5.77 13.46
N GLY A 31 -3.38 -6.42 13.07
CA GLY A 31 -3.31 -7.88 12.93
C GLY A 31 -3.93 -8.44 11.64
N SER A 32 -4.59 -7.63 10.81
CA SER A 32 -5.24 -8.11 9.58
C SER A 32 -4.27 -8.52 8.46
N ILE A 33 -3.05 -7.97 8.44
CA ILE A 33 -2.03 -8.34 7.46
C ILE A 33 -1.22 -9.51 8.02
N PRO A 34 -1.20 -10.68 7.36
CA PRO A 34 -0.44 -11.83 7.82
C PRO A 34 1.05 -11.52 8.02
N ARG A 35 1.66 -12.16 9.02
CA ARG A 35 3.10 -12.06 9.29
C ARG A 35 3.81 -13.26 8.65
N SER A 36 4.96 -13.02 8.02
CA SER A 36 5.82 -14.10 7.56
C SER A 36 6.61 -14.69 8.72
N GLU A 37 6.83 -16.00 8.68
CA GLU A 37 7.74 -16.69 9.62
C GLU A 37 9.22 -16.52 9.22
N GLY A 38 9.48 -16.08 7.99
CA GLY A 38 10.80 -15.73 7.47
C GLY A 38 10.86 -14.30 6.92
N LYS A 39 11.59 -14.07 5.82
CA LYS A 39 11.66 -12.77 5.14
C LYS A 39 10.31 -12.39 4.54
N ALA A 40 9.79 -11.22 4.90
CA ALA A 40 8.47 -10.77 4.43
C ALA A 40 8.52 -10.30 2.97
N CYS A 41 7.64 -10.84 2.13
CA CYS A 41 7.33 -10.25 0.82
C CYS A 41 6.36 -9.08 1.01
N ARG A 42 6.76 -7.85 0.64
CA ARG A 42 5.95 -6.62 0.80
C ARG A 42 5.33 -6.12 -0.50
N VAL A 43 5.69 -6.71 -1.62
CA VAL A 43 5.25 -6.29 -2.96
C VAL A 43 4.66 -7.50 -3.65
N SER A 44 3.39 -7.39 -4.01
CA SER A 44 2.71 -8.35 -4.89
C SER A 44 2.40 -7.64 -6.19
N ASP A 45 3.01 -8.08 -7.29
CA ASP A 45 2.68 -7.59 -8.62
C ASP A 45 1.49 -8.37 -9.16
N LEU A 46 0.35 -7.70 -9.27
CA LEU A 46 -0.91 -8.30 -9.72
C LEU A 46 -1.25 -7.93 -11.17
N ARG A 47 -0.31 -7.35 -11.91
CA ARG A 47 -0.53 -7.00 -13.32
C ARG A 47 -0.70 -8.29 -14.13
N LYS A 48 -1.81 -8.40 -14.86
CA LYS A 48 -1.99 -9.47 -15.84
C LYS A 48 -1.07 -9.20 -17.03
N ILE A 49 -0.17 -10.14 -17.32
CA ILE A 49 0.51 -10.13 -18.62
C ILE A 49 -0.54 -10.63 -19.61
N VAL A 50 -1.11 -9.70 -20.38
CA VAL A 50 -1.84 -10.08 -21.58
C VAL A 50 -0.79 -10.56 -22.58
N ALA A 51 -0.71 -11.87 -22.80
CA ALA A 51 0.03 -12.41 -23.92
C ALA A 51 -0.73 -12.00 -25.18
N ASN A 52 -0.36 -10.86 -25.76
CA ASN A 52 -0.83 -10.50 -27.08
C ASN A 52 -0.14 -11.45 -28.06
N GLY A 53 -0.90 -12.42 -28.57
CA GLY A 53 -0.60 -13.10 -29.83
C GLY A 53 -0.89 -12.20 -31.01
#